data_AF-A0A060WA67-F1
#
_entry.id   AF-A0A060WA67-F1
#
_cell.length_a   1.000
_cell.length_b   1.000
_cell.length_c   1.000
_cell.angle_alpha   90.00
_cell.angle_beta   90.00
_cell.angle_gamma   90.00
#
_symmetry.space_group_name_H-M   'P 1'
#
loop_
_entity.id
_entity.type
_entity.pdbx_description
1 polymer ?
#
loop_
_entity_poly.entity_id
_entity_poly.type
_entity_poly.pdbx_seq_one_letter_code
_entity_poly.pdbx_strand_id
1 'polypeptide(L)'
;MRPRDVVYAVTFLIVILVMWGIYTNPPYIHQRARVIQQHIFGAQRATVVTAAVPEISHPKCSLSKNCPIDHFAFQIKSGAATVVGPKICFDGNIVMSGVMNNVGPGLNLVLVNGENGKIEKFDYFNMYSGETKAILDFLKTIQPGMIVLVASFDDAATKMTDEIRNIFAGLGSSSIKDVKFRDSWVFAGGAGTEQKSPFEKLAANSQKTNIYGNWPEVVEIAGCFPRKI
;
A
#
# COMPACT_ATOMS: atom_id res chain seq x y z
N MET A 1 16.02 52.72 -43.07
CA MET A 1 15.03 51.76 -42.49
C MET A 1 13.68 52.44 -42.45
N ARG A 2 12.60 51.75 -42.84
CA ARG A 2 11.26 52.37 -42.80
C ARG A 2 10.84 52.50 -41.33
N PRO A 3 10.13 53.57 -40.93
CA PRO A 3 9.74 53.80 -39.54
C PRO A 3 8.99 52.61 -38.92
N ARG A 4 8.25 51.86 -39.74
CA ARG A 4 7.52 50.65 -39.34
C ARG A 4 8.45 49.51 -38.90
N ASP A 5 9.58 49.31 -39.57
CA ASP A 5 10.51 48.23 -39.28
C ASP A 5 11.21 48.46 -37.92
N VAL A 6 11.45 49.72 -37.57
CA VAL A 6 12.02 50.12 -36.27
C VAL A 6 11.02 49.86 -35.14
N VAL A 7 9.74 50.14 -35.37
CA VAL A 7 8.67 49.87 -34.38
C VAL A 7 8.56 48.37 -34.10
N TYR A 8 8.60 47.52 -35.13
CA TYR A 8 8.55 46.06 -34.95
C TYR A 8 9.78 45.50 -34.24
N ALA A 9 10.97 46.04 -34.52
CA ALA A 9 12.19 45.61 -33.84
C ALA A 9 12.16 45.97 -32.34
N VAL A 10 11.64 47.15 -31.99
CA VAL A 10 11.52 47.60 -30.60
C VAL A 10 10.47 46.79 -29.85
N THR A 11 9.30 46.50 -30.45
CA THR A 11 8.27 45.70 -29.77
C THR A 11 8.73 44.26 -29.55
N PHE A 12 9.44 43.67 -30.50
CA PHE A 12 9.99 42.32 -30.37
C PHE A 12 11.02 42.22 -29.23
N LEU A 13 11.90 43.22 -29.10
CA LEU A 13 12.87 43.30 -27.99
C LEU A 13 12.18 43.41 -26.63
N ILE A 14 11.12 44.21 -26.51
CA ILE A 14 10.36 44.36 -25.26
C ILE A 14 9.72 43.02 -24.85
N VAL A 15 9.13 42.29 -25.80
CA VAL A 15 8.51 40.98 -25.50
C VAL A 15 9.54 39.97 -25.01
N ILE A 16 10.73 39.92 -25.62
CA ILE A 16 11.80 39.02 -25.18
C ILE A 16 12.25 39.36 -23.75
N LEU A 17 12.40 40.64 -23.42
CA LEU A 17 12.80 41.06 -22.08
C LEU A 17 11.75 40.74 -21.01
N VAL A 18 10.47 40.88 -21.32
CA VAL A 18 9.37 40.51 -20.40
C VAL A 18 9.36 39.00 -20.17
N MET A 19 9.48 38.19 -21.23
CA MET A 19 9.52 36.73 -21.11
C MET A 19 10.75 36.25 -20.33
N TRP A 20 11.91 36.89 -20.55
CA TRP A 20 13.12 36.64 -19.77
C TRP A 20 12.96 37.03 -18.30
N GLY A 21 12.31 38.15 -18.01
CA GLY A 21 12.01 38.59 -16.65
C GLY A 21 11.13 37.59 -15.88
N ILE A 22 10.10 37.05 -16.52
CA ILE A 22 9.21 36.04 -15.93
C ILE A 22 9.94 34.70 -15.74
N TYR A 23 10.79 34.30 -16.69
CA TYR A 23 11.58 33.08 -16.58
C TYR A 23 12.64 33.14 -15.47
N THR A 24 13.29 34.30 -15.30
CA THR A 24 14.34 34.50 -14.28
C THR A 24 13.80 34.78 -12.89
N ASN A 25 12.62 35.38 -12.77
CA ASN A 25 11.96 35.68 -11.49
C ASN A 25 10.49 35.23 -11.54
N PRO A 26 10.20 33.93 -11.41
CA PRO A 26 8.82 33.47 -11.35
C PRO A 26 8.11 34.10 -10.14
N PRO A 27 6.93 34.72 -10.31
CA PRO A 27 6.21 35.34 -9.21
C PRO A 27 5.76 34.26 -8.22
N TYR A 28 6.38 34.27 -7.05
CA TYR A 28 6.11 33.36 -5.94
C TYR A 28 4.75 33.72 -5.32
N ILE A 29 3.68 33.07 -5.75
CA ILE A 29 2.34 33.23 -5.15
C ILE A 29 2.33 32.50 -3.82
N HIS A 30 2.79 33.16 -2.76
CA HIS A 30 2.64 32.69 -1.40
C HIS A 30 1.25 33.10 -0.88
N GLN A 31 0.34 32.14 -0.74
CA GLN A 31 -0.87 32.33 0.04
C GLN A 31 -0.48 32.44 1.52
N ARG A 32 -0.39 33.69 2.02
CA ARG A 32 -0.39 34.01 3.46
C ARG A 32 -1.59 34.89 3.75
N ALA A 33 -2.73 34.26 4.04
CA ALA A 33 -3.83 34.92 4.74
C ALA A 33 -3.87 34.41 6.18
N ARG A 34 -3.01 34.97 7.03
CA ARG A 34 -3.23 35.05 8.48
C ARG A 34 -2.73 36.41 8.92
N VAL A 35 -3.45 36.97 9.89
CA VAL A 35 -3.23 38.24 10.62
C VAL A 35 -4.15 39.37 10.15
N ILE A 36 -4.70 40.09 11.14
CA ILE A 36 -5.84 41.04 11.17
C ILE A 36 -7.16 40.27 11.38
N GLN A 37 -7.69 40.12 12.59
CA GLN A 37 -8.15 41.23 13.44
C GLN A 37 -8.32 40.78 14.91
N GLN A 38 -7.23 40.71 15.67
CA GLN A 38 -7.33 40.86 17.13
C GLN A 38 -7.23 42.36 17.38
N HIS A 39 -8.31 43.00 17.81
CA HIS A 39 -8.36 44.29 18.54
C HIS A 39 -9.76 44.95 18.49
N ILE A 40 -10.86 44.19 18.46
CA ILE A 40 -12.20 44.72 18.78
C ILE A 40 -12.95 43.58 19.46
N PHE A 41 -13.61 43.86 20.58
CA PHE A 41 -14.30 42.95 21.53
C PHE A 41 -13.45 42.43 22.69
N GLY A 42 -13.65 43.12 23.82
CA GLY A 42 -13.10 42.80 25.11
C GLY A 42 -13.79 41.64 25.81
N ALA A 43 -13.17 41.28 26.93
CA ALA A 43 -13.57 40.35 27.98
C ALA A 43 -14.98 39.73 27.90
N GLN A 44 -15.01 38.43 27.66
CA GLN A 44 -15.68 37.45 28.53
C GLN A 44 -14.98 36.09 28.34
N ARG A 45 -14.29 35.60 29.38
CA ARG A 45 -13.82 34.21 29.45
C ARG A 45 -15.05 33.33 29.70
N ALA A 46 -15.74 32.94 28.64
CA ALA A 46 -16.55 31.74 28.67
C ALA A 46 -15.59 30.56 28.49
N THR A 47 -15.39 29.76 29.55
CA THR A 47 -14.83 28.41 29.41
C THR A 47 -15.79 27.59 28.55
N VAL A 48 -15.59 27.64 27.24
CA VAL A 48 -16.15 26.67 26.33
C VAL A 48 -15.44 25.37 26.64
N VAL A 49 -16.08 24.53 27.44
CA VAL A 49 -15.77 23.10 27.46
C VAL A 49 -16.13 22.61 26.06
N THR A 50 -15.17 22.66 25.14
CA THR A 50 -15.26 21.93 23.89
C THR A 50 -15.24 20.47 24.29
N ALA A 51 -16.43 19.90 24.50
CA ALA A 51 -16.60 18.46 24.41
C ALA A 51 -15.98 18.06 23.07
N ALA A 52 -14.92 17.25 23.13
CA ALA A 52 -14.30 16.71 21.93
C ALA A 52 -15.42 16.07 21.12
N VAL A 53 -15.67 16.60 19.91
CA VAL A 53 -16.51 15.91 18.93
C VAL A 53 -15.90 14.51 18.83
N PRO A 54 -16.66 13.44 19.10
CA PRO A 54 -16.12 12.10 18.96
C PRO A 54 -15.59 11.98 17.54
N GLU A 55 -14.29 11.70 17.38
CA GLU A 55 -13.74 11.41 16.07
C GLU A 55 -14.63 10.35 15.44
N ILE A 56 -15.27 10.69 14.32
CA ILE A 56 -15.98 9.71 13.51
C ILE A 56 -14.89 8.75 13.06
N SER A 57 -14.78 7.62 13.74
CA SER A 57 -13.73 6.64 13.48
C SER A 57 -13.98 6.06 12.10
N HIS A 58 -13.28 6.61 11.11
CA HIS A 58 -13.32 6.11 9.76
C HIS A 58 -12.74 4.69 9.75
N PRO A 59 -13.41 3.71 9.13
CA PRO A 59 -12.89 2.36 9.01
C PRO A 59 -11.48 2.34 8.41
N LYS A 60 -10.55 1.78 9.19
CA LYS A 60 -9.16 1.58 8.77
C LYS A 60 -9.09 0.67 7.54
N CYS A 61 -8.10 0.91 6.69
CA CYS A 61 -7.89 0.15 5.45
C CYS A 61 -9.09 0.08 4.49
N SER A 62 -9.97 1.10 4.55
CA SER A 62 -11.19 1.17 3.73
C SER A 62 -12.14 -0.02 3.93
N LEU A 63 -12.14 -0.60 5.12
CA LEU A 63 -13.14 -1.60 5.52
C LEU A 63 -14.55 -0.98 5.51
N SER A 64 -15.57 -1.81 5.36
CA SER A 64 -16.97 -1.34 5.43
C SER A 64 -17.42 -1.01 6.86
N LYS A 65 -16.75 -1.57 7.86
CA LYS A 65 -17.04 -1.42 9.29
C LYS A 65 -15.74 -1.39 10.09
N ASN A 66 -15.79 -0.76 11.27
CA ASN A 66 -14.69 -0.82 12.22
C ASN A 66 -14.49 -2.23 12.76
N CYS A 67 -13.23 -2.58 13.03
CA CYS A 67 -12.91 -3.83 13.70
C CYS A 67 -13.33 -3.80 15.17
N PRO A 68 -13.60 -4.98 15.76
CA PRO A 68 -13.80 -5.10 17.20
C PRO A 68 -12.58 -4.60 17.99
N ILE A 69 -12.76 -4.40 19.30
CA ILE A 69 -11.65 -4.14 20.23
C ILE A 69 -10.65 -5.31 20.15
N ASP A 70 -9.36 -5.01 20.35
CA ASP A 70 -8.26 -5.98 20.28
C ASP A 70 -8.16 -6.70 18.93
N HIS A 71 -8.51 -6.03 17.84
CA HIS A 71 -8.28 -6.50 16.49
C HIS A 71 -7.58 -5.44 15.64
N PHE A 72 -6.74 -5.90 14.73
CA PHE A 72 -6.10 -5.08 13.72
C PHE A 72 -6.85 -5.17 12.39
N ALA A 73 -7.19 -4.03 11.81
CA ALA A 73 -7.76 -3.98 10.47
C ALA A 73 -6.70 -4.32 9.41
N PHE A 74 -7.07 -5.03 8.36
CA PHE A 74 -6.17 -5.23 7.23
C PHE A 74 -6.93 -5.33 5.90
N GLN A 75 -6.23 -5.03 4.81
CA GLN A 75 -6.67 -5.26 3.43
C GLN A 75 -5.46 -5.71 2.60
N ILE A 76 -5.62 -6.79 1.84
CA ILE A 76 -4.60 -7.31 0.92
C ILE A 76 -5.25 -7.47 -0.45
N LYS A 77 -4.62 -6.86 -1.47
CA LYS A 77 -4.96 -7.07 -2.88
C LYS A 77 -3.73 -7.60 -3.62
N SER A 78 -3.91 -8.62 -4.45
CA SER A 78 -2.87 -9.07 -5.37
C SER A 78 -2.57 -8.02 -6.44
N GLY A 79 -1.49 -8.21 -7.18
CA GLY A 79 -1.24 -7.44 -8.39
C GLY A 79 -2.18 -7.85 -9.53
N ALA A 80 -2.27 -7.00 -10.56
CA ALA A 80 -2.99 -7.26 -11.80
C ALA A 80 -1.98 -7.46 -12.94
N ALA A 81 -1.87 -8.70 -13.41
CA ALA A 81 -0.88 -9.12 -14.39
C ALA A 81 0.53 -8.61 -14.02
N THR A 82 1.20 -7.92 -14.93
CA THR A 82 2.53 -7.29 -14.73
C THR A 82 2.46 -5.78 -14.56
N VAL A 83 1.25 -5.19 -14.58
CA VAL A 83 1.05 -3.73 -14.76
C VAL A 83 0.73 -3.01 -13.45
N VAL A 84 -0.07 -3.63 -12.59
CA VAL A 84 -0.48 -3.02 -11.32
C VAL A 84 0.06 -3.87 -10.18
N GLY A 85 0.93 -3.29 -9.36
CA GLY A 85 1.48 -3.96 -8.18
C GLY A 85 0.41 -4.18 -7.09
N PRO A 86 0.67 -5.10 -6.15
CA PRO A 86 -0.23 -5.41 -5.06
C PRO A 86 -0.36 -4.25 -4.07
N LYS A 87 -1.33 -4.36 -3.15
CA LYS A 87 -1.52 -3.42 -2.04
C LYS A 87 -1.72 -4.18 -0.74
N ILE A 88 -0.96 -3.82 0.29
CA ILE A 88 -1.11 -4.33 1.66
C ILE A 88 -1.31 -3.15 2.59
N CYS A 89 -2.47 -3.09 3.23
CA CYS A 89 -2.79 -2.15 4.29
C CYS A 89 -2.95 -2.89 5.62
N PHE A 90 -2.36 -2.35 6.68
CA PHE A 90 -2.45 -2.86 8.03
C PHE A 90 -2.70 -1.72 9.02
N ASP A 91 -3.73 -1.89 9.83
CA ASP A 91 -4.23 -0.98 10.86
C ASP A 91 -4.33 0.50 10.43
N GLY A 92 -4.77 0.72 9.19
CA GLY A 92 -4.97 2.05 8.61
C GLY A 92 -3.77 2.58 7.82
N ASN A 93 -2.62 1.89 7.89
CA ASN A 93 -1.41 2.27 7.20
C ASN A 93 -1.20 1.41 5.95
N ILE A 94 -0.98 2.04 4.80
CA ILE A 94 -0.54 1.33 3.60
C ILE A 94 0.94 0.99 3.79
N VAL A 95 1.25 -0.30 3.90
CA VAL A 95 2.62 -0.79 4.14
C VAL A 95 3.33 -1.05 2.81
N MET A 96 2.64 -1.70 1.87
CA MET A 96 3.17 -1.99 0.54
C MET A 96 2.19 -1.56 -0.53
N SER A 97 2.65 -0.86 -1.56
CA SER A 97 1.85 -0.54 -2.74
C SER A 97 2.69 -0.15 -3.95
N GLY A 98 2.11 -0.25 -5.15
CA GLY A 98 2.72 0.28 -6.37
C GLY A 98 3.08 1.78 -6.27
N VAL A 99 2.25 2.59 -5.60
CA VAL A 99 2.50 4.04 -5.42
C VAL A 99 3.72 4.30 -4.54
N MET A 100 4.00 3.41 -3.58
CA MET A 100 5.15 3.51 -2.69
C MET A 100 6.44 2.98 -3.30
N ASN A 101 6.39 2.43 -4.53
CA ASN A 101 7.54 1.84 -5.22
C ASN A 101 8.29 0.77 -4.39
N ASN A 102 7.57 0.03 -3.54
CA ASN A 102 8.13 -0.98 -2.65
C ASN A 102 7.51 -2.37 -2.85
N VAL A 103 7.03 -2.64 -4.06
CA VAL A 103 6.44 -3.92 -4.47
C VAL A 103 7.12 -4.43 -5.74
N GLY A 104 7.13 -5.75 -5.94
CA GLY A 104 7.72 -6.35 -7.13
C GLY A 104 7.15 -7.73 -7.47
N PRO A 105 7.49 -8.28 -8.66
CA PRO A 105 7.02 -9.59 -9.09
C PRO A 105 7.33 -10.67 -8.06
N GLY A 106 6.46 -11.68 -7.95
CA GLY A 106 6.56 -12.75 -6.98
C GLY A 106 5.70 -12.57 -5.74
N LEU A 107 6.27 -12.86 -4.57
CA LEU A 107 5.59 -12.77 -3.28
C LEU A 107 5.97 -11.46 -2.58
N ASN A 108 4.98 -10.68 -2.16
CA ASN A 108 5.15 -9.45 -1.38
C ASN A 108 4.65 -9.74 0.04
N LEU A 109 5.52 -9.60 1.05
CA LEU A 109 5.25 -10.03 2.41
C LEU A 109 5.39 -8.89 3.41
N VAL A 110 4.53 -8.89 4.42
CA VAL A 110 4.62 -8.05 5.61
C VAL A 110 4.56 -8.93 6.87
N LEU A 111 5.53 -8.77 7.75
CA LEU A 111 5.59 -9.37 9.08
C LEU A 111 5.23 -8.32 10.12
N VAL A 112 4.27 -8.67 10.98
CA VAL A 112 3.77 -7.79 12.03
C VAL A 112 3.86 -8.49 13.37
N ASN A 113 4.27 -7.77 14.40
CA ASN A 113 4.14 -8.23 15.78
C ASN A 113 2.65 -8.32 16.16
N GLY A 114 2.17 -9.51 16.52
CA GLY A 114 0.75 -9.75 16.78
C GLY A 114 0.22 -9.16 18.09
N GLU A 115 1.08 -8.72 19.00
CA GLU A 115 0.70 -8.11 20.29
C GLU A 115 0.47 -6.60 20.14
N ASN A 116 1.44 -5.90 19.54
CA ASN A 116 1.42 -4.44 19.46
C ASN A 116 1.08 -3.90 18.05
N GLY A 117 1.02 -4.74 17.02
CA GLY A 117 0.71 -4.35 15.65
C GLY A 117 1.85 -3.66 14.91
N LYS A 118 3.07 -3.65 15.46
CA LYS A 118 4.24 -3.03 14.84
C LYS A 118 4.68 -3.85 13.61
N ILE A 119 4.92 -3.15 12.50
CA ILE A 119 5.55 -3.75 11.32
C ILE A 119 7.02 -4.06 11.65
N GLU A 120 7.40 -5.34 11.63
CA GLU A 120 8.78 -5.76 11.93
C GLU A 120 9.61 -5.88 10.65
N LYS A 121 9.01 -6.36 9.56
CA LYS A 121 9.70 -6.51 8.28
C LYS A 121 8.71 -6.50 7.12
N PHE A 122 9.12 -6.00 5.97
CA PHE A 122 8.42 -6.22 4.71
C PHE A 122 9.41 -6.27 3.56
N ASP A 123 9.11 -7.08 2.54
CA ASP A 123 9.94 -7.21 1.35
C ASP A 123 9.16 -7.92 0.24
N TYR A 124 9.74 -7.96 -0.97
CA TYR A 124 9.22 -8.78 -2.06
C TYR A 124 10.30 -9.72 -2.63
N PHE A 125 9.86 -10.89 -3.10
CA PHE A 125 10.75 -11.92 -3.60
C PHE A 125 10.27 -12.41 -4.95
N ASN A 126 11.10 -12.21 -5.98
CA ASN A 126 10.80 -12.65 -7.33
C ASN A 126 10.81 -14.18 -7.43
N MET A 127 9.62 -14.76 -7.56
CA MET A 127 9.42 -16.21 -7.61
C MET A 127 9.49 -16.78 -9.04
N TYR A 128 9.82 -15.96 -10.04
CA TYR A 128 10.04 -16.40 -11.42
C TYR A 128 11.53 -16.50 -11.76
N SER A 129 12.29 -15.43 -11.53
CA SER A 129 13.73 -15.34 -11.86
C SER A 129 14.63 -15.14 -10.65
N GLY A 130 14.11 -14.77 -9.48
CA GLY A 130 14.90 -14.48 -8.27
C GLY A 130 15.48 -15.71 -7.55
N GLU A 131 16.26 -15.48 -6.49
CA GLU A 131 16.87 -16.55 -5.70
C GLU A 131 15.95 -17.05 -4.58
N THR A 132 15.77 -18.36 -4.48
CA THR A 132 14.92 -18.98 -3.44
C THR A 132 15.49 -18.85 -2.03
N LYS A 133 16.81 -18.70 -1.91
CA LYS A 133 17.47 -18.54 -0.60
C LYS A 133 17.00 -17.29 0.14
N ALA A 134 16.83 -16.17 -0.57
CA ALA A 134 16.45 -14.90 0.04
C ALA A 134 15.08 -14.97 0.73
N ILE A 135 14.07 -15.57 0.07
CA ILE A 135 12.76 -15.75 0.67
C ILE A 135 12.80 -16.77 1.82
N LEU A 136 13.57 -17.85 1.71
CA LEU A 136 13.73 -18.80 2.80
C LEU A 136 14.34 -18.15 4.05
N ASP A 137 15.39 -17.36 3.87
CA ASP A 137 16.02 -16.60 4.96
C ASP A 137 15.02 -15.63 5.59
N PHE A 138 14.19 -14.94 4.78
CA PHE A 138 13.13 -14.07 5.28
C PHE A 138 12.08 -14.85 6.08
N LEU A 139 11.55 -15.95 5.54
CA LEU A 139 10.53 -16.76 6.19
C LEU A 139 11.02 -17.38 7.51
N LYS A 140 12.31 -17.73 7.59
CA LYS A 140 12.94 -18.23 8.82
C LYS A 140 13.07 -17.18 9.93
N THR A 141 12.86 -15.89 9.64
CA THR A 141 12.79 -14.86 10.68
C THR A 141 11.45 -14.80 11.40
N ILE A 142 10.43 -15.50 10.89
CA ILE A 142 9.09 -15.49 11.47
C ILE A 142 9.11 -16.22 12.81
N GLN A 143 8.70 -15.52 13.87
CA GLN A 143 8.61 -16.06 15.22
C GLN A 143 7.13 -16.32 15.59
N PRO A 144 6.85 -17.28 16.51
CA PRO A 144 5.52 -17.43 17.09
C PRO A 144 4.99 -16.08 17.59
N GLY A 145 3.69 -15.84 17.36
CA GLY A 145 3.09 -14.55 17.70
C GLY A 145 3.10 -13.51 16.57
N MET A 146 3.86 -13.71 15.50
CA MET A 146 3.80 -12.82 14.34
C MET A 146 2.56 -13.07 13.47
N ILE A 147 2.06 -12.00 12.85
CA ILE A 147 1.08 -12.00 11.76
C ILE A 147 1.85 -11.88 10.45
N VAL A 148 1.44 -12.63 9.44
CA VAL A 148 2.07 -12.67 8.10
C VAL A 148 1.03 -12.32 7.07
N LEU A 149 1.26 -11.24 6.31
CA LEU A 149 0.41 -10.80 5.20
C LEU A 149 1.16 -11.02 3.89
N VAL A 150 0.48 -11.57 2.88
CA VAL A 150 1.10 -11.97 1.62
C VAL A 150 0.22 -11.57 0.45
N ALA A 151 0.82 -10.94 -0.56
CA ALA A 151 0.21 -10.66 -1.85
C ALA A 151 1.10 -11.14 -2.99
N SER A 152 0.51 -11.87 -3.94
CA SER A 152 1.17 -12.23 -5.19
C SER A 152 1.18 -11.06 -6.20
N PHE A 153 2.17 -11.07 -7.08
CA PHE A 153 2.25 -10.18 -8.25
C PHE A 153 2.93 -10.91 -9.42
N ASP A 154 2.33 -10.85 -10.61
CA ASP A 154 2.76 -11.58 -11.82
C ASP A 154 2.80 -13.11 -11.64
N ASP A 155 3.88 -13.65 -11.08
CA ASP A 155 4.04 -15.07 -10.81
C ASP A 155 4.68 -15.32 -9.44
N ALA A 156 3.93 -15.97 -8.55
CA ALA A 156 4.35 -16.30 -7.19
C ALA A 156 4.87 -17.74 -7.03
N ALA A 157 4.77 -18.60 -8.06
CA ALA A 157 4.85 -20.05 -7.87
C ALA A 157 6.03 -20.77 -8.54
N THR A 158 6.61 -20.23 -9.63
CA THR A 158 7.58 -20.98 -10.45
C THR A 158 8.76 -21.53 -9.65
N LYS A 159 9.31 -20.74 -8.73
CA LYS A 159 10.43 -21.12 -7.85
C LYS A 159 10.00 -21.53 -6.44
N MET A 160 8.70 -21.76 -6.21
CA MET A 160 8.20 -22.11 -4.88
C MET A 160 8.53 -23.57 -4.54
N THR A 161 9.44 -23.77 -3.58
CA THR A 161 9.87 -25.09 -3.12
C THR A 161 8.91 -25.68 -2.10
N ASP A 162 8.99 -27.00 -1.87
CA ASP A 162 8.21 -27.68 -0.84
C ASP A 162 8.50 -27.13 0.57
N GLU A 163 9.74 -26.71 0.85
CA GLU A 163 10.09 -26.06 2.11
C GLU A 163 9.31 -24.76 2.31
N ILE A 164 9.25 -23.89 1.28
CA ILE A 164 8.49 -22.63 1.33
C ILE A 164 6.99 -22.93 1.50
N ARG A 165 6.45 -23.92 0.75
CA ARG A 165 5.04 -24.32 0.85
C ARG A 165 4.71 -24.85 2.25
N ASN A 166 5.59 -25.64 2.84
CA ASN A 166 5.41 -26.19 4.19
C ASN A 166 5.45 -25.10 5.25
N ILE A 167 6.28 -24.06 5.09
CA ILE A 167 6.27 -22.90 5.99
C ILE A 167 4.91 -22.20 5.95
N PHE A 168 4.41 -21.85 4.77
CA PHE A 168 3.09 -21.21 4.65
C PHE A 168 1.93 -22.09 5.12
N ALA A 169 2.01 -23.41 4.90
CA ALA A 169 1.04 -24.35 5.46
C ALA A 169 1.05 -24.29 7.00
N GLY A 170 2.24 -24.23 7.62
CA GLY A 170 2.41 -24.04 9.06
C GLY A 170 1.99 -22.66 9.58
N LEU A 171 1.88 -21.65 8.70
CA LEU A 171 1.30 -20.34 9.02
C LEU A 171 -0.23 -20.32 8.91
N GLY A 172 -0.84 -21.43 8.47
CA GLY A 172 -2.29 -21.61 8.35
C GLY A 172 -2.84 -21.56 6.92
N SER A 173 -2.01 -21.54 5.88
CA SER A 173 -2.52 -21.60 4.50
C SER A 173 -3.10 -22.99 4.18
N SER A 174 -4.30 -22.99 3.61
CA SER A 174 -4.96 -24.19 3.09
C SER A 174 -4.66 -24.43 1.62
N SER A 175 -4.43 -23.36 0.84
CA SER A 175 -4.29 -23.44 -0.61
C SER A 175 -2.86 -23.39 -1.11
N ILE A 176 -1.85 -23.12 -0.27
CA ILE A 176 -0.47 -22.92 -0.72
C ILE A 176 0.09 -24.11 -1.51
N LYS A 177 -0.34 -25.34 -1.23
CA LYS A 177 0.10 -26.53 -1.99
C LYS A 177 -0.44 -26.55 -3.43
N ASP A 178 -1.53 -25.85 -3.68
CA ASP A 178 -2.22 -25.80 -4.97
C ASP A 178 -1.86 -24.56 -5.80
N VAL A 179 -1.19 -23.56 -5.22
CA VAL A 179 -0.77 -22.33 -5.90
C VAL A 179 0.20 -22.66 -7.04
N LYS A 180 -0.18 -22.27 -8.27
CA LYS A 180 0.51 -22.55 -9.54
C LYS A 180 0.92 -21.27 -10.26
N PHE A 181 1.61 -21.46 -11.38
CA PHE A 181 2.15 -20.40 -12.23
C PHE A 181 1.10 -19.32 -12.55
N ARG A 182 1.40 -18.08 -12.14
CA ARG A 182 0.56 -16.88 -12.28
C ARG A 182 -0.81 -16.91 -11.61
N ASP A 183 -1.05 -17.86 -10.70
CA ASP A 183 -2.24 -17.76 -9.87
C ASP A 183 -2.19 -16.47 -9.03
N SER A 184 -3.32 -15.76 -8.97
CA SER A 184 -3.48 -14.63 -8.05
C SER A 184 -3.81 -15.19 -6.67
N TRP A 185 -2.92 -15.01 -5.71
CA TRP A 185 -3.06 -15.47 -4.34
C TRP A 185 -2.82 -14.34 -3.34
N VAL A 186 -3.65 -14.29 -2.31
CA VAL A 186 -3.50 -13.43 -1.11
C VAL A 186 -3.76 -14.25 0.14
N PHE A 187 -3.00 -13.97 1.19
CA PHE A 187 -3.06 -14.72 2.44
C PHE A 187 -2.71 -13.82 3.61
N ALA A 188 -3.46 -13.97 4.70
CA ALA A 188 -3.09 -13.46 6.01
C ALA A 188 -3.11 -14.62 7.00
N GLY A 189 -2.02 -14.86 7.71
CA GLY A 189 -1.90 -15.95 8.69
C GLY A 189 -1.03 -15.53 9.86
N GLY A 190 -0.60 -16.51 10.66
CA GLY A 190 0.29 -16.21 11.78
C GLY A 190 1.02 -17.44 12.26
N ALA A 191 2.22 -17.24 12.80
CA ALA A 191 3.01 -18.34 13.35
C ALA A 191 2.47 -18.78 14.72
N GLY A 192 2.57 -20.09 14.98
CA GLY A 192 2.14 -20.71 16.24
C GLY A 192 0.65 -21.01 16.33
N THR A 193 -0.07 -21.07 15.20
CA THR A 193 -1.46 -21.53 15.15
C THR A 193 -1.55 -22.93 14.57
N GLU A 194 -2.34 -23.80 15.18
CA GLU A 194 -2.71 -25.10 14.59
C GLU A 194 -3.91 -24.98 13.63
N GLN A 195 -4.59 -23.83 13.65
CA GLN A 195 -5.79 -23.59 12.85
C GLN A 195 -5.44 -22.98 11.50
N LYS A 196 -6.18 -23.44 10.47
CA LYS A 196 -6.19 -22.81 9.15
C LYS A 196 -6.69 -21.38 9.25
N SER A 197 -6.07 -20.48 8.49
CA SER A 197 -6.53 -19.10 8.43
C SER A 197 -7.80 -18.99 7.60
N PRO A 198 -8.81 -18.22 8.06
CA PRO A 198 -9.97 -17.87 7.23
C PRO A 198 -9.64 -16.80 6.17
N PHE A 199 -8.45 -16.20 6.24
CA PHE A 199 -8.05 -15.08 5.40
C PHE A 199 -7.14 -15.53 4.28
N GLU A 200 -7.73 -16.19 3.28
CA GLU A 200 -7.02 -16.68 2.10
C GLU A 200 -7.93 -16.63 0.88
N LYS A 201 -7.38 -16.22 -0.28
CA LYS A 201 -8.10 -16.26 -1.56
C LYS A 201 -7.14 -16.59 -2.69
N LEU A 202 -7.59 -17.45 -3.59
CA LEU A 202 -6.88 -17.91 -4.77
C LEU A 202 -7.77 -17.75 -6.01
N ALA A 203 -7.25 -17.13 -7.06
CA ALA A 203 -7.81 -17.20 -8.40
C ALA A 203 -6.81 -17.92 -9.31
N ALA A 204 -7.23 -19.08 -9.81
CA ALA A 204 -6.38 -19.94 -10.64
C ALA A 204 -6.20 -19.34 -12.04
N ASN A 205 -4.97 -19.37 -12.53
CA ASN A 205 -4.63 -19.07 -13.91
C ASN A 205 -5.22 -20.15 -14.82
N SER A 206 -6.15 -19.75 -15.68
CA SER A 206 -6.81 -20.61 -16.63
C SER A 206 -7.19 -19.83 -17.88
N GLN A 207 -6.82 -20.34 -19.05
CA GLN A 207 -7.12 -19.72 -20.35
C GLN A 207 -8.62 -19.45 -20.55
N LYS A 208 -9.50 -20.17 -19.86
CA LYS A 208 -10.96 -20.01 -19.98
C LYS A 208 -11.52 -18.88 -19.12
N THR A 209 -10.87 -18.55 -18.00
CA THR A 209 -11.40 -17.63 -16.98
C THR A 209 -10.55 -16.39 -16.76
N ASN A 210 -9.35 -16.34 -17.35
CA ASN A 210 -8.46 -15.20 -17.25
C ASN A 210 -9.09 -13.94 -17.84
N ILE A 211 -8.99 -12.84 -17.12
CA ILE A 211 -9.48 -11.53 -17.55
C ILE A 211 -8.36 -10.61 -18.05
N TYR A 212 -7.10 -10.96 -17.78
CA TYR A 212 -5.92 -10.20 -18.21
C TYR A 212 -5.04 -11.05 -19.14
N GLY A 213 -5.63 -11.62 -20.19
CA GLY A 213 -4.93 -12.50 -21.13
C GLY A 213 -4.46 -13.79 -20.45
N ASN A 214 -3.18 -13.87 -20.07
CA ASN A 214 -2.59 -15.03 -19.42
C ASN A 214 -2.51 -14.92 -17.88
N TRP A 215 -3.24 -13.97 -17.30
CA TRP A 215 -3.34 -13.80 -15.85
C TRP A 215 -4.79 -13.78 -15.39
N PRO A 216 -5.09 -14.36 -14.22
CA PRO A 216 -6.42 -14.35 -13.61
C PRO A 216 -6.76 -12.99 -13.01
N GLU A 217 -7.98 -12.86 -12.50
CA GLU A 217 -8.42 -11.63 -11.84
C GLU A 217 -7.63 -11.30 -10.57
N VAL A 218 -7.71 -10.03 -10.14
CA VAL A 218 -7.17 -9.60 -8.85
C VAL A 218 -8.00 -10.23 -7.74
N VAL A 219 -7.32 -10.81 -6.75
CA VAL A 219 -7.96 -11.29 -5.52
C VAL A 219 -7.72 -10.32 -4.38
N GLU A 220 -8.73 -10.20 -3.53
CA GLU A 220 -8.72 -9.32 -2.37
C GLU A 220 -9.29 -10.06 -1.17
N ILE A 221 -8.64 -9.86 -0.03
CA ILE A 221 -9.16 -10.20 1.29
C ILE A 221 -9.01 -8.97 2.19
N ALA A 222 -9.98 -8.78 3.07
CA ALA A 222 -9.94 -7.73 4.07
C ALA A 222 -10.66 -8.21 5.31
N GLY A 223 -10.24 -7.76 6.48
CA GLY A 223 -10.83 -8.22 7.72
C GLY A 223 -10.15 -7.66 8.95
N CYS A 224 -10.42 -8.33 10.06
CA CYS A 224 -9.95 -7.98 11.38
C CYS A 224 -9.15 -9.15 11.94
N PHE A 225 -7.86 -8.97 12.15
CA PHE A 225 -6.99 -9.99 12.71
C PHE A 225 -6.98 -9.83 14.24
N PRO A 226 -7.27 -10.89 15.03
CA PRO A 226 -7.24 -10.77 16.48
C PRO A 226 -5.82 -10.47 16.97
N ARG A 227 -5.71 -9.55 17.93
CA ARG A 227 -4.48 -9.29 18.66
C ARG A 227 -4.12 -10.55 19.45
N LYS A 228 -2.88 -11.01 19.33
CA LYS A 228 -2.34 -12.09 20.16
C LYS A 228 -1.95 -11.49 21.51
N ILE A 229 -2.50 -12.05 22.59
CA ILE A 229 -2.18 -11.70 23.97
C ILE A 229 -1.21 -12.75 24.52
#